data_AF-A0A069P668-F1
#
_entry.id   AF-A0A069P668-F1
#
_cell.length_a   1.000
_cell.length_b   1.000
_cell.length_c   1.000
_cell.angle_alpha   90.00
_cell.angle_beta   90.00
_cell.angle_gamma   90.00
#
_symmetry.space_group_name_H-M   'P 1'
#
loop_
_entity.id
_entity.type
_entity.pdbx_description
1 polymer ?
#
loop_
_entity_poly.entity_id
_entity_poly.type
_entity_poly.pdbx_seq_one_letter_code
_entity_poly.pdbx_strand_id
1 'polypeptide(L)'
;MSGLVFLAGAGLASAVLAQRRGACVAAIGLSGTDSKEQVSSLAFDDADESVSVEPGDETVLAMTPAVAAIVTVHFAVDVPIAFAGSARLTFFLNGASHWLQASDGRLTATIANADRLLATPHEAIAASVWRAAAKAMRLPEAPMPPWQVAVEEQASLAAVPSQQGLRAATRTRRPNFTLAGDRTATGLPATIEGAVRSGQQATDVLMNPSMEC
;
A
#
# COMPACT_ATOMS: atom_id res chain seq x y z
N MET A 1 9.32 -1.63 11.07
CA MET A 1 8.95 -0.73 9.95
C MET A 1 8.67 -1.55 8.69
N SER A 2 7.59 -2.34 8.69
CA SER A 2 7.43 -3.55 7.86
C SER A 2 7.39 -3.30 6.35
N GLY A 3 8.38 -3.81 5.62
CA GLY A 3 8.49 -3.71 4.16
C GLY A 3 8.36 -5.08 3.46
N LEU A 4 8.31 -5.06 2.13
CA LEU A 4 8.40 -6.25 1.30
C LEU A 4 9.70 -6.16 0.50
N VAL A 5 10.54 -7.18 0.56
CA VAL A 5 11.81 -7.24 -0.18
C VAL A 5 11.81 -8.42 -1.12
N PHE A 6 12.20 -8.14 -2.37
CA PHE A 6 12.41 -9.13 -3.40
C PHE A 6 13.88 -9.15 -3.82
N LEU A 7 14.44 -10.36 -3.85
CA LEU A 7 15.73 -10.66 -4.45
C LEU A 7 15.49 -11.50 -5.71
N ALA A 8 15.87 -10.97 -6.86
CA ALA A 8 15.83 -11.65 -8.14
C ALA A 8 17.26 -12.00 -8.56
N GLY A 9 17.56 -13.27 -8.80
CA GLY A 9 18.90 -13.68 -9.22
C GLY A 9 19.13 -13.54 -10.72
N ALA A 10 20.36 -13.24 -11.15
CA ALA A 10 20.72 -13.31 -12.57
C ALA A 10 20.81 -14.77 -13.03
N GLY A 11 19.82 -15.19 -13.82
CA GLY A 11 19.87 -16.47 -14.53
C GLY A 11 18.49 -17.01 -14.85
N LEU A 12 17.98 -16.67 -16.05
CA LEU A 12 16.75 -17.17 -16.68
C LEU A 12 15.46 -16.78 -15.94
N ALA A 13 14.57 -16.09 -16.67
CA ALA A 13 13.13 -15.99 -16.46
C ALA A 13 12.56 -16.54 -15.12
N SER A 14 12.02 -15.63 -14.29
CA SER A 14 11.03 -15.92 -13.23
C SER A 14 11.46 -16.53 -11.89
N ALA A 15 12.74 -16.62 -11.53
CA ALA A 15 13.10 -17.10 -10.18
C ALA A 15 13.22 -15.94 -9.16
N VAL A 16 12.19 -15.74 -8.34
CA VAL A 16 12.32 -14.99 -7.07
C VAL A 16 13.11 -15.88 -6.12
N LEU A 17 14.38 -15.56 -5.87
CA LEU A 17 15.27 -16.35 -5.00
C LEU A 17 14.82 -16.27 -3.53
N ALA A 18 14.32 -15.10 -3.12
CA ALA A 18 13.76 -14.89 -1.79
C ALA A 18 12.70 -13.79 -1.79
N GLN A 19 11.56 -14.06 -1.13
CA GLN A 19 10.54 -13.06 -0.83
C GLN A 19 10.40 -12.96 0.70
N ARG A 20 10.69 -11.78 1.27
CA ARG A 20 10.44 -11.50 2.70
C ARG A 20 9.32 -10.47 2.83
N ARG A 21 8.22 -10.87 3.46
CA ARG A 21 7.04 -10.02 3.73
C ARG A 21 7.05 -9.57 5.19
N GLY A 22 6.84 -8.27 5.40
CA GLY A 22 6.72 -7.71 6.74
C GLY A 22 8.05 -7.39 7.43
N ALA A 23 9.17 -7.73 6.81
CA ALA A 23 10.52 -7.52 7.31
C ALA A 23 11.07 -6.16 6.90
N CYS A 24 11.92 -5.58 7.73
CA CYS A 24 12.50 -4.26 7.48
C CYS A 24 13.99 -4.42 7.24
N VAL A 25 14.53 -3.81 6.19
CA VAL A 25 15.98 -3.78 6.00
C VAL A 25 16.61 -2.93 7.09
N ALA A 26 17.38 -3.56 7.97
CA ALA A 26 18.09 -2.93 9.09
C ALA A 26 19.47 -2.41 8.66
N ALA A 27 20.14 -3.12 7.74
CA ALA A 27 21.41 -2.69 7.17
C ALA A 27 21.60 -3.24 5.75
N ILE A 28 22.36 -2.51 4.94
CA ILE A 28 22.74 -2.89 3.58
C ILE A 28 24.25 -3.05 3.56
N GLY A 29 24.73 -4.27 3.30
CA GLY A 29 26.14 -4.56 3.07
C GLY A 29 26.52 -4.22 1.64
N LEU A 30 27.72 -3.68 1.48
CA LEU A 30 28.18 -3.10 0.22
C LEU A 30 29.54 -3.70 -0.14
N SER A 31 29.77 -3.92 -1.43
CA SER A 31 31.04 -4.41 -1.97
C SER A 31 31.45 -3.64 -3.23
N GLY A 32 32.74 -3.66 -3.56
CA GLY A 32 33.30 -2.97 -4.72
C GLY A 32 34.02 -1.67 -4.36
N THR A 33 34.35 -0.88 -5.39
CA THR A 33 35.02 0.43 -5.28
C THR A 33 34.00 1.57 -5.46
N ASP A 34 34.29 2.79 -5.02
CA ASP A 34 33.33 3.93 -5.04
C ASP A 34 32.49 4.07 -6.33
N SER A 35 33.07 3.89 -7.52
CA SER A 35 32.34 4.01 -8.80
C SER A 35 31.60 2.75 -9.25
N LYS A 36 31.73 1.63 -8.54
CA LYS A 36 31.14 0.31 -8.86
C LYS A 36 30.56 -0.37 -7.62
N GLU A 37 30.21 0.42 -6.61
CA GLU A 37 29.77 -0.10 -5.33
C GLU A 37 28.37 -0.73 -5.47
N GLN A 38 28.25 -2.00 -5.09
CA GLN A 38 27.06 -2.81 -5.26
C GLN A 38 26.56 -3.32 -3.91
N VAL A 39 25.26 -3.60 -3.83
CA VAL A 39 24.69 -4.28 -2.66
C VAL A 39 25.16 -5.72 -2.67
N SER A 40 25.76 -6.17 -1.56
CA SER A 40 26.28 -7.53 -1.38
C SER A 40 25.58 -8.30 -0.25
N SER A 41 24.86 -7.61 0.63
CA SER A 41 24.01 -8.27 1.62
C SER A 41 22.90 -7.37 2.13
N LEU A 42 21.83 -8.00 2.64
CA LEU A 42 20.72 -7.34 3.31
C LEU A 42 20.50 -7.95 4.68
N ALA A 43 20.61 -7.14 5.74
CA ALA A 43 20.22 -7.52 7.09
C ALA A 43 18.79 -7.06 7.36
N PHE A 44 18.01 -7.90 8.03
CA PHE A 44 16.61 -7.62 8.37
C PHE A 44 16.44 -7.51 9.88
N ASP A 45 15.47 -6.72 10.33
CA ASP A 45 15.16 -6.57 11.76
C ASP A 45 14.55 -7.82 12.40
N ASP A 46 14.02 -8.72 11.58
CA ASP A 46 13.38 -9.98 11.99
C ASP A 46 14.29 -11.22 11.86
N ALA A 47 15.57 -11.03 11.55
CA ALA A 47 16.51 -12.12 11.34
C ALA A 47 17.93 -11.80 11.83
N ASP A 48 18.55 -12.76 12.51
CA ASP A 48 19.93 -12.65 12.97
C ASP A 48 20.96 -12.80 11.83
N GLU A 49 20.57 -13.45 10.73
CA GLU A 49 21.43 -13.68 9.56
C GLU A 49 21.06 -12.74 8.40
N SER A 50 22.08 -12.13 7.80
CA SER A 50 21.94 -11.35 6.57
C SER A 50 21.81 -12.24 5.34
N VAL A 51 20.99 -11.83 4.39
CA VAL A 51 20.87 -12.50 3.09
C VAL A 51 22.00 -12.02 2.17
N SER A 52 22.79 -12.94 1.62
CA SER A 52 23.82 -12.63 0.60
C SER A 52 23.16 -12.20 -0.71
N VAL A 53 23.76 -11.22 -1.38
CA VAL A 53 23.38 -10.77 -2.72
C VAL A 53 24.58 -11.02 -3.62
N GLU A 54 24.46 -12.01 -4.50
CA GLU A 54 25.58 -12.46 -5.33
C GLU A 54 25.84 -11.50 -6.51
N PRO A 55 27.05 -11.47 -7.08
CA PRO A 55 27.35 -10.69 -8.27
C PRO A 55 26.43 -11.09 -9.44
N GLY A 56 25.46 -10.23 -9.77
CA GLY A 56 24.43 -10.47 -10.78
C GLY A 56 23.01 -10.46 -10.21
N ASP A 57 22.83 -10.62 -8.90
CA ASP A 57 21.53 -10.51 -8.28
C ASP A 57 21.02 -9.05 -8.30
N GLU A 58 19.74 -8.92 -8.62
CA GLU A 58 19.00 -7.67 -8.66
C GLU A 58 18.07 -7.59 -7.45
N THR A 59 18.13 -6.47 -6.74
CA THR A 59 17.37 -6.29 -5.50
C THR A 59 16.32 -5.20 -5.67
N VAL A 60 15.07 -5.50 -5.29
CA VAL A 60 13.96 -4.55 -5.29
C VAL A 60 13.40 -4.39 -3.88
N LEU A 61 13.40 -3.16 -3.37
CA LEU A 61 12.86 -2.82 -2.05
C LEU A 61 11.53 -2.04 -2.17
N ALA A 62 10.50 -2.48 -1.43
CA ALA A 62 9.28 -1.72 -1.24
C ALA A 62 9.39 -0.70 -0.09
N MET A 63 9.14 0.58 -0.38
CA MET A 63 9.28 1.66 0.60
C MET A 63 8.07 1.88 1.54
N THR A 64 8.33 2.40 2.73
CA THR A 64 7.33 2.75 3.77
C THR A 64 7.51 4.20 4.29
N PRO A 65 7.01 5.23 3.58
CA PRO A 65 6.96 6.61 4.08
C PRO A 65 5.82 6.78 5.11
N ALA A 66 5.51 8.03 5.50
CA ALA A 66 4.39 8.32 6.40
C ALA A 66 3.07 7.72 5.86
N VAL A 67 2.35 7.02 6.74
CA VAL A 67 1.13 6.29 6.41
C VAL A 67 -0.09 6.99 6.98
N ALA A 68 -1.26 6.67 6.41
CA ALA A 68 -2.56 7.07 6.92
C ALA A 68 -3.47 5.85 7.05
N ALA A 69 -4.30 5.86 8.10
CA ALA A 69 -5.24 4.78 8.35
C ALA A 69 -6.42 4.78 7.37
N ILE A 70 -6.97 3.60 7.10
CA ILE A 70 -8.30 3.42 6.50
C ILE A 70 -9.18 2.67 7.49
N VAL A 71 -10.39 3.18 7.71
CA VAL A 71 -11.45 2.49 8.47
C VAL A 71 -12.54 2.07 7.50
N THR A 72 -12.95 0.80 7.59
CA THR A 72 -14.05 0.25 6.82
C THR A 72 -15.14 -0.26 7.75
N VAL A 73 -16.40 0.10 7.47
CA VAL A 73 -17.56 -0.35 8.23
C VAL A 73 -18.46 -1.16 7.31
N HIS A 74 -18.75 -2.39 7.69
CA HIS A 74 -19.68 -3.27 6.99
C HIS A 74 -20.99 -3.35 7.77
N PHE A 75 -22.11 -3.21 7.08
CA PHE A 75 -23.46 -3.42 7.61
C PHE A 75 -24.12 -4.57 6.87
N ALA A 76 -24.69 -5.53 7.61
CA ALA A 76 -25.48 -6.62 7.05
C ALA A 76 -26.91 -6.13 6.80
N VAL A 77 -27.19 -5.66 5.58
CA VAL A 77 -28.45 -5.01 5.21
C VAL A 77 -28.73 -5.14 3.72
N ASP A 78 -29.98 -5.39 3.38
CA ASP A 78 -30.45 -5.33 2.00
C ASP A 78 -30.60 -3.87 1.57
N VAL A 79 -29.88 -3.51 0.51
CA VAL A 79 -30.00 -2.19 -0.12
C VAL A 79 -31.06 -2.23 -1.22
N PRO A 80 -31.83 -1.15 -1.44
CA PRO A 80 -32.79 -1.11 -2.53
C PRO A 80 -32.09 -1.34 -3.88
N ILE A 81 -32.75 -2.03 -4.82
CA ILE A 81 -32.16 -2.39 -6.12
C ILE A 81 -31.68 -1.18 -6.93
N ALA A 82 -32.29 -0.01 -6.72
CA ALA A 82 -31.85 1.26 -7.30
C ALA A 82 -30.44 1.68 -6.86
N PHE A 83 -29.90 1.08 -5.79
CA PHE A 83 -28.54 1.25 -5.32
C PHE A 83 -27.71 -0.03 -5.39
N ALA A 84 -28.33 -1.18 -5.70
CA ALA A 84 -27.64 -2.46 -5.84
C ALA A 84 -27.03 -2.65 -7.24
N GLY A 85 -25.97 -3.44 -7.31
CA GLY A 85 -25.22 -3.76 -8.54
C GLY A 85 -23.72 -3.73 -8.28
N SER A 86 -22.98 -4.66 -8.89
CA SER A 86 -21.56 -5.01 -8.60
C SER A 86 -20.51 -3.90 -8.81
N ALA A 87 -20.91 -2.64 -8.99
CA ALA A 87 -20.00 -1.50 -9.16
C ALA A 87 -20.59 -0.15 -8.70
N ARG A 88 -21.71 -0.10 -7.96
CA ARG A 88 -22.28 1.19 -7.54
C ARG A 88 -21.56 1.73 -6.30
N LEU A 89 -20.66 2.69 -6.56
CA LEU A 89 -20.02 3.51 -5.54
C LEU A 89 -20.77 4.83 -5.39
N THR A 90 -21.12 5.18 -4.16
CA THR A 90 -21.63 6.52 -3.82
C THR A 90 -20.55 7.27 -3.07
N PHE A 91 -20.10 8.41 -3.60
CA PHE A 91 -19.05 9.22 -3.00
C PHE A 91 -19.62 10.40 -2.24
N PHE A 92 -18.99 10.74 -1.11
CA PHE A 92 -19.39 11.86 -0.28
C PHE A 92 -18.22 12.83 -0.10
N LEU A 93 -18.54 14.11 -0.17
CA LEU A 93 -17.64 15.18 0.27
C LEU A 93 -18.08 15.61 1.68
N ASN A 94 -17.12 15.72 2.60
CA ASN A 94 -17.37 16.10 4.00
C ASN A 94 -18.39 15.20 4.73
N GLY A 95 -18.50 13.93 4.31
CA GLY A 95 -19.39 12.94 4.93
C GLY A 95 -18.75 12.20 6.12
N ALA A 96 -19.56 11.40 6.82
CA ALA A 96 -19.08 10.47 7.85
C ALA A 96 -18.25 9.32 7.25
N SER A 97 -18.40 9.05 5.95
CA SER A 97 -17.59 8.16 5.13
C SER A 97 -17.23 8.84 3.81
N HIS A 98 -16.20 8.35 3.12
CA HIS A 98 -15.78 8.89 1.81
C HIS A 98 -16.52 8.21 0.65
N TRP A 99 -16.78 6.90 0.76
CA TRP A 99 -17.65 6.21 -0.18
C TRP A 99 -18.45 5.08 0.47
N LEU A 100 -19.56 4.74 -0.17
CA LEU A 100 -20.36 3.56 0.09
C LEU A 100 -20.30 2.63 -1.12
N GLN A 101 -20.21 1.33 -0.86
CA GLN A 101 -20.35 0.27 -1.84
C GLN A 101 -21.48 -0.65 -1.40
N ALA A 102 -22.47 -0.83 -2.27
CA ALA A 102 -23.58 -1.72 -2.04
C ALA A 102 -23.34 -3.07 -2.74
N SER A 103 -23.55 -4.16 -2.01
CA SER A 103 -23.49 -5.54 -2.50
C SER A 103 -24.69 -6.31 -1.96
N ASP A 104 -24.92 -7.53 -2.45
CA ASP A 104 -26.01 -8.38 -1.98
C ASP A 104 -25.90 -8.61 -0.46
N GLY A 105 -26.96 -8.29 0.28
CA GLY A 105 -27.03 -8.34 1.74
C GLY A 105 -26.02 -7.47 2.52
N ARG A 106 -25.30 -6.55 1.87
CA ARG A 106 -24.24 -5.78 2.56
C ARG A 106 -24.05 -4.37 2.01
N LEU A 107 -23.95 -3.41 2.92
CA LEU A 107 -23.49 -2.05 2.65
C LEU A 107 -22.12 -1.84 3.31
N THR A 108 -21.12 -1.42 2.53
CA THR A 108 -19.77 -1.13 3.04
C THR A 108 -19.48 0.35 2.92
N ALA A 109 -19.03 0.96 4.01
CA ALA A 109 -18.56 2.33 4.06
C ALA A 109 -17.05 2.38 4.27
N THR A 110 -16.34 3.19 3.50
CA THR A 110 -14.89 3.37 3.68
C THR A 110 -14.55 4.81 4.00
N ILE A 111 -13.63 4.98 4.95
CA ILE A 111 -13.12 6.26 5.43
C ILE A 111 -11.60 6.23 5.23
N ALA A 112 -11.11 6.94 4.21
CA ALA A 112 -9.69 7.28 4.06
C ALA A 112 -9.21 8.32 5.09
N ASN A 113 -7.89 8.41 5.32
CA ASN A 113 -7.25 9.33 6.27
C ASN A 113 -7.92 9.29 7.66
N ALA A 114 -8.12 8.07 8.16
CA ALA A 114 -8.95 7.80 9.33
C ALA A 114 -8.18 7.86 10.65
N ASP A 115 -6.98 8.46 10.69
CA ASP A 115 -6.13 8.50 11.89
C ASP A 115 -6.87 9.10 13.11
N ARG A 116 -7.74 10.07 12.86
CA ARG A 116 -8.62 10.68 13.88
C ARG A 116 -9.60 9.71 14.54
N LEU A 117 -9.87 8.56 13.93
CA LEU A 117 -10.84 7.56 14.39
C LEU A 117 -10.20 6.42 15.18
N LEU A 118 -8.86 6.30 15.20
CA LEU A 118 -8.16 5.16 15.81
C LEU A 118 -8.46 5.01 17.31
N ALA A 119 -8.68 6.11 18.03
CA ALA A 119 -9.06 6.10 19.43
C ALA A 119 -10.58 6.07 19.67
N THR A 120 -11.40 6.02 18.60
CA THR A 120 -12.86 6.08 18.71
C THR A 120 -13.43 4.66 18.87
N PRO A 121 -14.34 4.42 19.84
CA PRO A 121 -14.99 3.12 19.98
C PRO A 121 -15.70 2.70 18.69
N HIS A 122 -15.57 1.42 18.30
CA HIS A 122 -16.15 0.91 17.05
C HIS A 122 -17.67 1.13 16.96
N GLU A 123 -18.38 1.00 18.08
CA GLU A 123 -19.83 1.26 18.13
C GLU A 123 -20.16 2.72 17.79
N ALA A 124 -19.36 3.67 18.27
CA ALA A 124 -19.55 5.08 17.96
C ALA A 124 -19.24 5.39 16.48
N ILE A 125 -18.22 4.75 15.91
CA ILE A 125 -17.93 4.82 14.46
C ILE A 125 -19.12 4.28 13.67
N ALA A 126 -19.57 3.06 13.99
CA ALA A 126 -20.67 2.40 13.29
C ALA A 126 -21.97 3.21 13.35
N ALA A 127 -22.34 3.72 14.53
CA ALA A 127 -23.55 4.54 14.70
C ALA A 127 -23.50 5.85 13.89
N SER A 128 -22.34 6.53 13.90
CA SER A 128 -22.14 7.77 13.13
C SER A 128 -22.24 7.53 11.61
N VAL A 129 -21.56 6.47 11.14
CA VAL A 129 -21.56 6.09 9.73
C VAL A 129 -22.96 5.63 9.29
N TRP A 130 -23.64 4.82 10.10
CA TRP A 130 -24.98 4.32 9.77
C TRP A 130 -25.99 5.46 9.62
N ARG A 131 -25.99 6.45 10.52
CA ARG A 131 -26.88 7.62 10.41
C ARG A 131 -26.74 8.31 9.05
N ALA A 132 -25.51 8.50 8.58
CA ALA A 132 -25.26 9.11 7.28
C ALA A 132 -25.63 8.17 6.11
N ALA A 133 -25.24 6.90 6.20
CA ALA A 133 -25.47 5.91 5.17
C ALA A 133 -26.97 5.59 4.97
N ALA A 134 -27.72 5.43 6.06
CA ALA A 134 -29.16 5.17 6.02
C ALA A 134 -29.90 6.28 5.28
N LYS A 135 -29.57 7.54 5.58
CA LYS A 135 -30.13 8.70 4.86
C LYS A 135 -29.76 8.69 3.37
N ALA A 136 -28.50 8.42 3.03
CA ALA A 136 -28.04 8.40 1.65
C ALA A 136 -28.71 7.27 0.83
N MET A 137 -28.92 6.12 1.46
CA MET A 137 -29.47 4.91 0.83
C MET A 137 -30.99 4.78 0.99
N ARG A 138 -31.64 5.78 1.61
CA ARG A 138 -33.09 5.81 1.89
C ARG A 138 -33.56 4.59 2.71
N LEU A 139 -32.76 4.22 3.70
CA LEU A 139 -33.00 3.15 4.66
C LEU A 139 -33.45 3.73 6.01
N PRO A 140 -34.15 2.96 6.85
CA PRO A 140 -34.47 3.38 8.21
C PRO A 140 -33.20 3.54 9.06
N GLU A 141 -33.15 4.58 9.90
CA GLU A 141 -32.02 4.79 10.82
C GLU A 141 -32.02 3.77 11.97
N ALA A 142 -33.18 3.25 12.37
CA ALA A 142 -33.33 2.28 13.45
C ALA A 142 -34.22 1.09 13.06
N PRO A 143 -33.90 -0.13 13.53
CA PRO A 143 -32.67 -0.48 14.26
C PRO A 143 -31.43 -0.42 13.35
N MET A 144 -30.26 -0.13 13.93
CA MET A 144 -28.99 -0.25 13.20
C MET A 144 -28.75 -1.73 12.88
N PRO A 145 -28.44 -2.10 11.62
CA PRO A 145 -28.15 -3.47 11.27
C PRO A 145 -26.90 -4.00 12.00
N PRO A 146 -26.70 -5.34 12.04
CA PRO A 146 -25.42 -5.91 12.47
C PRO A 146 -24.27 -5.31 11.69
N TRP A 147 -23.19 -5.00 12.39
CA TRP A 147 -22.06 -4.26 11.84
C TRP A 147 -20.71 -4.85 12.23
N GLN A 148 -19.71 -4.57 11.42
CA GLN A 148 -18.30 -4.86 11.70
C GLN A 148 -17.45 -3.67 11.28
N VAL A 149 -16.51 -3.26 12.15
CA VAL A 149 -15.50 -2.25 11.85
C VAL A 149 -14.15 -2.95 11.65
N ALA A 150 -13.49 -2.66 10.54
CA ALA A 150 -12.12 -3.07 10.23
C ALA A 150 -11.23 -1.83 10.12
N VAL A 151 -10.01 -1.91 10.66
CA VAL A 151 -9.08 -0.77 10.78
C VAL A 151 -7.71 -1.18 10.29
N GLU A 152 -7.28 -0.57 9.19
CA GLU A 152 -5.93 -0.73 8.68
C GLU A 152 -5.15 0.54 9.01
N GLU A 153 -4.40 0.52 10.10
CA GLU A 153 -3.69 1.71 10.63
C GLU A 153 -2.63 2.25 9.66
N GLN A 154 -2.07 1.38 8.82
CA GLN A 154 -0.97 1.71 7.89
C GLN A 154 -1.35 1.45 6.43
N ALA A 155 -2.57 1.84 6.06
CA ALA A 155 -3.18 1.45 4.79
C ALA A 155 -2.56 2.11 3.56
N SER A 156 -2.43 3.45 3.56
CA SER A 156 -1.98 4.20 2.39
C SER A 156 -0.87 5.18 2.72
N LEU A 157 -0.15 5.66 1.69
CA LEU A 157 0.68 6.85 1.83
C LEU A 157 -0.18 8.03 2.29
N ALA A 158 0.30 8.80 3.27
CA ALA A 158 -0.40 10.01 3.69
C ALA A 158 -0.47 11.01 2.52
N ALA A 159 -1.69 11.29 2.06
CA ALA A 159 -1.95 12.13 0.88
C ALA A 159 -1.84 13.64 1.20
N VAL A 160 -0.70 14.07 1.75
CA VAL A 160 -0.39 15.46 2.06
C VAL A 160 0.75 15.98 1.17
N PRO A 161 0.75 17.27 0.77
CA PRO A 161 1.76 17.82 -0.16
C PRO A 161 3.20 17.60 0.29
N SER A 162 3.46 17.66 1.60
CA SER A 162 4.80 17.43 2.17
C SER A 162 5.34 16.02 1.94
N GLN A 163 4.49 15.02 1.70
CA GLN A 163 4.93 13.65 1.40
C GLN A 163 5.22 13.43 -0.09
N GLN A 164 4.57 14.19 -0.99
CA GLN A 164 4.72 13.97 -2.43
C GLN A 164 6.16 14.21 -2.90
N GLY A 165 6.84 15.22 -2.37
CA GLY A 165 8.24 15.51 -2.69
C GLY A 165 9.26 14.56 -2.05
N LEU A 166 8.83 13.73 -1.09
CA LEU A 166 9.70 12.77 -0.40
C LEU A 166 9.67 11.37 -1.04
N ARG A 167 8.83 11.15 -2.05
CA ARG A 167 8.74 9.87 -2.75
C ARG A 167 10.06 9.62 -3.48
N ALA A 168 10.75 8.54 -3.15
CA ALA A 168 12.02 8.21 -3.77
C ALA A 168 11.83 7.78 -5.23
N ALA A 169 12.82 8.08 -6.07
CA ALA A 169 12.88 7.56 -7.42
C ALA A 169 13.12 6.04 -7.41
N THR A 170 12.66 5.36 -8.46
CA THR A 170 12.88 3.92 -8.66
C THR A 170 14.36 3.55 -8.77
N ARG A 171 15.16 4.38 -9.44
CA ARG A 171 16.61 4.17 -9.57
C ARG A 171 17.34 4.68 -8.33
N THR A 172 18.21 3.84 -7.76
CA THR A 172 19.13 4.26 -6.69
C THR A 172 20.53 4.53 -7.26
N ARG A 173 21.46 4.97 -6.40
CA ARG A 173 22.87 5.13 -6.76
C ARG A 173 23.58 3.78 -6.97
N ARG A 174 22.97 2.67 -6.56
CA ARG A 174 23.55 1.33 -6.63
C ARG A 174 22.95 0.60 -7.84
N PRO A 175 23.78 0.06 -8.75
CA PRO A 175 23.30 -0.43 -10.04
C PRO A 175 22.43 -1.70 -9.91
N ASN A 176 22.63 -2.51 -8.87
CA ASN A 176 21.88 -3.73 -8.61
C ASN A 176 20.74 -3.56 -7.58
N PHE A 177 20.34 -2.32 -7.30
CA PHE A 177 19.35 -2.02 -6.26
C PHE A 177 18.35 -0.95 -6.73
N THR A 178 17.08 -1.32 -6.81
CA THR A 178 15.98 -0.42 -7.21
C THR A 178 14.85 -0.42 -6.20
N LEU A 179 14.00 0.59 -6.27
CA LEU A 179 12.86 0.77 -5.39
C LEU A 179 11.56 0.58 -6.18
N ALA A 180 10.63 -0.19 -5.65
CA ALA A 180 9.29 -0.36 -6.23
C ALA A 180 8.21 -0.16 -5.17
N GLY A 181 6.96 -0.10 -5.62
CA GLY A 181 5.78 0.19 -4.81
C GLY A 181 5.07 1.46 -5.29
N ASP A 182 3.76 1.50 -5.08
CA ASP A 182 2.91 2.67 -5.35
C ASP A 182 3.37 3.95 -4.62
N ARG A 183 4.14 3.77 -3.55
CA ARG A 183 4.72 4.84 -2.73
C ARG A 183 6.00 5.47 -3.34
N THR A 184 6.64 4.87 -4.35
CA THR A 184 7.78 5.50 -5.06
C THR A 184 7.31 6.62 -6.00
N ALA A 185 8.21 7.41 -6.57
CA ALA A 185 7.91 8.55 -7.45
C ALA A 185 7.45 8.12 -8.86
N THR A 186 6.32 7.41 -8.93
CA THR A 186 5.75 6.87 -10.18
C THR A 186 5.07 7.91 -11.08
N GLY A 187 4.90 9.13 -10.58
CA GLY A 187 4.08 10.18 -11.19
C GLY A 187 2.57 9.93 -11.09
N LEU A 188 2.13 8.85 -10.44
CA LEU A 188 0.74 8.55 -10.15
C LEU A 188 0.45 8.69 -8.64
N PRO A 189 -0.81 8.83 -8.22
CA PRO A 189 -1.19 8.62 -6.83
C PRO A 189 -0.79 7.21 -6.35
N ALA A 190 -0.71 7.00 -5.03
CA ALA A 190 -0.39 5.69 -4.45
C ALA A 190 -1.58 4.73 -4.62
N THR A 191 -1.70 4.14 -5.80
CA THR A 191 -2.77 3.22 -6.21
C THR A 191 -2.19 1.96 -6.85
N ILE A 192 -3.06 1.01 -7.20
CA ILE A 192 -2.70 -0.21 -7.93
C ILE A 192 -1.95 0.12 -9.23
N GLU A 193 -2.37 1.13 -9.98
CA GLU A 193 -1.70 1.57 -11.20
C GLU A 193 -0.29 2.11 -10.90
N GLY A 194 -0.14 2.82 -9.78
CA GLY A 194 1.17 3.24 -9.26
C GLY A 194 2.06 2.04 -8.94
N ALA A 195 1.54 1.03 -8.23
CA ALA A 195 2.28 -0.18 -7.90
C ALA A 195 2.74 -0.92 -9.16
N VAL A 196 1.83 -1.14 -10.12
CA VAL A 196 2.15 -1.79 -11.40
C VAL A 196 3.22 -1.02 -12.16
N ARG A 197 3.06 0.30 -12.30
CA ARG A 197 4.03 1.16 -12.99
C ARG A 197 5.41 1.10 -12.31
N SER A 198 5.46 1.13 -10.98
CA SER A 198 6.72 1.09 -10.25
C SER A 198 7.48 -0.22 -10.48
N GLY A 199 6.77 -1.35 -10.56
CA GLY A 199 7.39 -2.65 -10.85
C GLY A 199 7.98 -2.70 -12.25
N GLN A 200 7.26 -2.19 -13.24
CA GLN A 200 7.77 -2.07 -14.62
C GLN A 200 9.02 -1.18 -14.67
N GLN A 201 8.99 -0.01 -14.03
CA GLN A 201 10.15 0.89 -13.96
C GLN A 201 11.36 0.23 -13.28
N ALA A 202 11.14 -0.55 -12.21
CA ALA A 202 12.22 -1.24 -11.51
C ALA A 202 12.90 -2.27 -12.42
N THR A 203 12.10 -3.08 -13.12
CA THR A 203 12.59 -4.04 -14.10
C THR A 203 13.34 -3.35 -15.26
N ASP A 204 12.81 -2.26 -15.80
CA ASP A 204 13.44 -1.53 -16.91
C ASP A 204 14.81 -0.97 -16.52
N VAL A 205 14.94 -0.43 -15.29
CA VAL A 205 16.21 0.11 -14.77
C VAL A 205 17.26 -0.99 -14.61
N LEU A 206 16.84 -2.17 -14.18
CA LEU A 206 17.71 -3.31 -13.93
C LEU A 206 18.15 -4.00 -15.23
N MET A 207 17.23 -4.19 -16.17
CA MET A 207 17.49 -4.87 -17.46
C MET A 207 18.22 -3.98 -18.48
N ASN A 208 18.15 -2.66 -18.30
CA ASN A 208 18.84 -1.70 -19.16
C ASN A 208 19.71 -0.77 -18.31
N PRO A 209 20.77 -1.29 -17.67
CA PRO A 209 21.69 -0.47 -16.93
C PRO A 209 22.31 0.49 -17.94
N SER A 210 21.97 1.78 -17.80
CA SER A 210 22.50 2.83 -18.66
C SER A 210 24.00 2.61 -18.85
N MET A 211 24.42 2.31 -20.09
CA MET A 211 25.83 2.35 -20.48
C MET A 211 26.28 3.81 -20.42
N GLU A 212 26.54 4.29 -19.21
CA GLU A 212 27.30 5.51 -19.01
C GLU A 212 28.73 5.09 -18.69
N CYS A 213 29.59 5.38 -19.67
CA CYS A 213 31.04 5.15 -19.73
C CYS A 213 31.82 5.79 -18.59
#